data_AF-A0A9Q5WR07-F1
#
_entry.id   AF-A0A9Q5WR07-F1
#
_cell.length_a   1.000
_cell.length_b   1.000
_cell.length_c   1.000
_cell.angle_alpha   90.00
_cell.angle_beta   90.00
_cell.angle_gamma   90.00
#
_symmetry.space_group_name_H-M   'P 1'
#
loop_
_entity.id
_entity.type
_entity.pdbx_description
1 polymer ?
#
loop_
_entity_poly.entity_id
_entity_poly.type
_entity_poly.pdbx_seq_one_letter_code
_entity_poly.pdbx_strand_id
1 'polypeptide(L)'
;MDLLTQTANSLWQVVLVGLLLGAGLPAIFALGLKSLSVGARTNSDGTSSASTAGKVGAAACFAVVLIAIIAGILMLMQDFLASSFGIHVF
;
A
#
# COMPACT_ATOMS: atom_id res chain seq x y z
N MET A 1 -26.31 -28.34 4.13
CA MET A 1 -25.31 -27.66 4.98
C MET A 1 -24.17 -27.07 4.16
N ASP A 2 -24.10 -27.37 2.85
CA ASP A 2 -23.02 -27.02 1.92
C ASP A 2 -23.01 -25.56 1.45
N LEU A 3 -24.18 -24.93 1.35
CA LEU A 3 -24.28 -23.50 0.95
C LEU A 3 -23.63 -22.58 1.99
N LEU A 4 -23.89 -22.81 3.28
CA LEU A 4 -23.32 -21.99 4.36
C LEU A 4 -21.79 -22.14 4.40
N THR A 5 -21.27 -23.36 4.26
CA THR A 5 -19.82 -23.62 4.20
C THR A 5 -19.18 -23.00 2.96
N GLN A 6 -19.83 -23.08 1.80
CA GLN A 6 -19.29 -22.52 0.57
C GLN A 6 -19.29 -20.99 0.59
N THR A 7 -20.37 -20.35 1.08
CA THR A 7 -20.40 -18.89 1.27
C THR A 7 -19.37 -18.45 2.31
N ALA A 8 -19.25 -19.14 3.45
CA ALA A 8 -18.25 -18.82 4.45
C ALA A 8 -16.81 -18.93 3.91
N ASN A 9 -16.53 -19.95 3.09
CA ASN A 9 -15.21 -20.13 2.47
C ASN A 9 -14.88 -18.99 1.49
N SER A 10 -15.82 -18.61 0.62
CA SER A 10 -15.63 -17.49 -0.30
C SER A 10 -15.51 -16.14 0.42
N LEU A 11 -16.34 -15.89 1.43
CA LEU A 11 -16.29 -14.66 2.23
C LEU A 11 -14.96 -14.53 2.96
N TRP A 12 -14.47 -15.59 3.58
CA TRP A 12 -13.18 -15.57 4.27
C TRP A 12 -12.03 -15.22 3.33
N GLN A 13 -12.06 -15.75 2.10
CA GLN A 13 -11.05 -15.50 1.08
C GLN A 13 -11.06 -14.03 0.63
N VAL A 14 -12.24 -13.46 0.37
CA VAL A 14 -12.38 -12.04 0.01
C VAL A 14 -12.00 -11.12 1.16
N VAL A 15 -12.40 -11.45 2.39
CA VAL A 15 -12.01 -10.68 3.58
C VAL A 15 -10.51 -10.70 3.76
N LEU A 16 -9.84 -11.84 3.62
CA LEU A 16 -8.38 -11.93 3.69
C LEU A 16 -7.70 -11.08 2.61
N VAL A 17 -8.12 -11.23 1.36
CA VAL A 17 -7.53 -10.46 0.24
C VAL A 17 -7.81 -8.96 0.41
N GLY A 18 -9.03 -8.58 0.81
CA GLY A 18 -9.42 -7.20 1.08
C GLY A 18 -8.68 -6.59 2.28
N LEU A 19 -8.41 -7.37 3.33
CA LEU A 19 -7.62 -6.93 4.48
C LEU A 19 -6.15 -6.79 4.09
N LEU A 20 -5.61 -7.73 3.30
CA LEU A 20 -4.22 -7.71 2.88
C LEU A 20 -3.95 -6.55 1.91
N LEU A 21 -4.86 -6.31 0.96
CA LEU A 21 -4.74 -5.27 -0.05
C LEU A 21 -5.15 -3.89 0.50
N GLY A 22 -6.18 -3.85 1.35
CA GLY A 22 -6.70 -2.62 1.94
C GLY A 22 -5.92 -2.15 3.18
N ALA A 23 -5.59 -3.04 4.11
CA ALA A 23 -4.88 -2.71 5.36
C ALA A 23 -3.36 -2.95 5.29
N GLY A 24 -2.88 -3.78 4.36
CA GLY A 24 -1.44 -3.96 4.13
C GLY A 24 -0.75 -2.68 3.64
N LEU A 25 -1.45 -1.87 2.85
CA LEU A 25 -0.93 -0.61 2.32
C LEU A 25 -0.77 0.48 3.40
N PRO A 26 -1.76 0.73 4.30
CA PRO A 26 -1.58 1.51 5.52
C PRO A 26 -0.48 1.00 6.45
N ALA A 27 -0.29 -0.32 6.56
CA ALA A 27 0.75 -0.91 7.40
C ALA A 27 2.16 -0.59 6.86
N ILE A 28 2.37 -0.66 5.54
CA ILE A 28 3.63 -0.26 4.90
C ILE A 28 3.89 1.24 5.11
N PHE A 29 2.87 2.09 4.96
CA PHE A 29 2.98 3.52 5.24
C PHE A 29 3.38 3.81 6.69
N ALA A 30 2.76 3.13 7.66
CA ALA A 30 3.12 3.24 9.07
C ALA A 30 4.57 2.77 9.35
N LEU A 31 5.05 1.74 8.64
CA LEU A 31 6.43 1.28 8.72
C LEU A 31 7.43 2.31 8.17
N GLY A 32 7.07 3.02 7.10
CA GLY A 32 7.82 4.15 6.56
C GLY A 32 7.91 5.33 7.53
N LEU A 33 6.79 5.69 8.18
CA LEU A 33 6.77 6.72 9.23
C LEU A 33 7.59 6.32 10.46
N LYS A 34 7.55 5.04 10.86
CA LYS A 34 8.40 4.51 11.93
C LYS A 34 9.88 4.65 11.59
N SER A 35 10.28 4.34 10.35
CA SER A 35 11.66 4.51 9.87
C SER A 35 12.10 5.98 9.90
N LEU A 36 11.21 6.90 9.51
CA LEU A 36 11.45 8.35 9.59
C LEU A 36 11.61 8.83 11.05
N SER A 37 10.82 8.27 11.99
CA SER A 37 10.91 8.63 13.42
C SER A 37 12.19 8.15 14.09
N VAL A 38 12.72 6.98 13.71
CA VAL A 38 13.99 6.45 14.23
C VAL A 38 15.20 7.28 13.74
N GLY A 39 15.06 7.97 12.60
CA GLY A 39 16.08 8.89 12.07
C GLY A 39 16.12 10.28 12.72
N ALA A 40 15.18 10.60 13.61
CA ALA A 40 15.16 11.88 14.32
C ALA A 40 16.19 11.88 15.45
N ARG A 41 17.36 12.44 15.20
CA ARG A 41 18.35 12.73 16.25
C ARG A 41 18.14 14.15 16.78
N THR A 42 17.91 14.26 18.08
CA THR A 42 18.01 15.52 18.81
C THR A 42 19.49 15.92 18.87
N ASN A 43 19.82 17.09 18.34
CA ASN A 43 21.15 17.67 18.50
C ASN A 43 21.31 18.22 19.92
N SER A 44 22.56 18.31 20.39
CA SER A 44 22.89 18.79 21.75
C SER A 44 22.49 20.25 22.03
N ASP A 45 22.07 20.99 21.00
CA ASP A 45 21.58 22.37 21.07
C ASP A 45 20.04 22.47 21.24
N GLY A 46 19.34 21.34 21.39
CA GLY A 46 17.88 21.30 21.51
C GLY A 46 17.13 21.41 20.17
N THR A 47 17.84 21.50 19.04
CA THR A 47 17.22 21.55 17.72
C THR A 47 16.90 20.13 17.21
N SER A 48 15.65 19.96 16.77
CA SER A 48 15.19 18.74 16.11
C SER A 48 15.39 18.87 14.61
N SER A 49 16.47 18.28 14.07
CA SER A 49 16.69 18.26 12.61
C SER A 49 16.26 16.91 12.04
N ALA A 50 15.23 16.93 11.18
CA ALA A 50 14.83 15.74 10.44
C ALA A 50 15.96 15.37 9.46
N SER A 51 16.64 14.25 9.70
CA SER A 51 17.73 13.80 8.83
C SER A 51 17.23 13.65 7.39
N THR A 52 17.99 14.15 6.41
CA THR A 52 17.73 13.98 4.97
C THR A 52 17.49 12.51 4.61
N ALA A 53 18.13 11.57 5.32
CA ALA A 53 17.92 10.13 5.18
C ALA A 53 16.49 9.68 5.53
N GLY A 54 15.87 10.30 6.53
CA GLY A 54 14.49 10.04 6.91
C GLY A 54 13.51 10.50 5.82
N LYS A 55 13.73 11.69 5.25
CA LYS A 55 12.88 12.21 4.15
C LYS A 55 12.96 11.33 2.90
N VAL A 56 14.15 10.81 2.57
CA VAL A 56 14.33 9.87 1.46
C VAL A 56 13.64 8.52 1.74
N GLY A 57 13.75 8.00 2.96
CA GLY A 57 13.06 6.76 3.36
C GLY A 57 11.53 6.88 3.30
N ALA A 58 10.98 8.02 3.75
CA ALA A 58 9.55 8.30 3.66
C ALA A 58 9.08 8.45 2.20
N ALA A 59 9.85 9.16 1.37
CA ALA A 59 9.56 9.32 -0.06
C ALA A 59 9.59 7.97 -0.80
N ALA A 60 10.57 7.11 -0.52
CA ALA A 60 10.66 5.78 -1.11
C ALA A 60 9.46 4.90 -0.70
N CYS A 61 9.05 4.95 0.58
CA CYS A 61 7.89 4.22 1.06
C CYS A 61 6.59 4.72 0.40
N PHE A 62 6.43 6.04 0.26
CA PHE A 62 5.29 6.63 -0.43
C PHE A 62 5.27 6.29 -1.92
N ALA A 63 6.43 6.23 -2.58
CA ALA A 63 6.56 5.80 -3.97
C ALA A 63 6.12 4.35 -4.15
N VAL A 64 6.54 3.44 -3.25
CA VAL A 64 6.09 2.03 -3.26
C VAL A 64 4.58 1.92 -3.09
N VAL A 65 4.00 2.70 -2.17
CA VAL A 65 2.55 2.76 -1.96
C VAL A 65 1.83 3.24 -3.23
N LEU A 66 2.33 4.30 -3.88
CA LEU A 66 1.76 4.78 -5.15
C LEU A 66 1.85 3.73 -6.26
N ILE A 67 2.98 3.04 -6.40
CA ILE A 67 3.15 1.98 -7.41
C ILE A 67 2.14 0.86 -7.17
N ALA A 68 1.96 0.44 -5.91
CA ALA A 68 0.99 -0.59 -5.56
C ALA A 68 -0.46 -0.16 -5.87
N ILE A 69 -0.82 1.10 -5.57
CA ILE A 69 -2.14 1.65 -5.92
C ILE A 69 -2.34 1.65 -7.43
N ILE A 70 -1.37 2.19 -8.19
CA ILE A 70 -1.46 2.25 -9.66
C ILE A 70 -1.57 0.85 -10.24
N ALA A 71 -0.75 -0.11 -9.80
CA ALA A 71 -0.81 -1.48 -10.28
C ALA A 71 -2.17 -2.14 -9.95
N GLY A 72 -2.70 -1.94 -8.74
CA GLY A 72 -4.01 -2.44 -8.36
C GLY A 72 -5.15 -1.84 -9.18
N ILE A 73 -5.10 -0.53 -9.45
CA ILE A 73 -6.06 0.16 -10.30
C ILE A 73 -5.96 -0.34 -11.74
N LEU A 74 -4.76 -0.52 -12.29
CA LEU A 74 -4.56 -1.02 -13.65
C LEU A 74 -5.07 -2.46 -13.81
N MET A 75 -4.84 -3.34 -12.83
CA MET A 75 -5.41 -4.69 -12.83
C MET A 75 -6.93 -4.67 -12.71
N LEU A 76 -7.49 -3.78 -11.88
CA LEU A 76 -8.95 -3.63 -11.76
C LEU A 76 -9.57 -3.08 -13.06
N MET A 77 -8.88 -2.13 -13.70
CA MET A 77 -9.35 -1.46 -14.91
C MET A 77 -8.92 -2.17 -16.20
N GLN A 78 -8.20 -3.29 -16.17
CA GLN A 78 -7.65 -3.92 -17.37
C GLN A 78 -8.71 -4.17 -18.46
N ASP A 79 -9.88 -4.67 -18.07
CA ASP A 79 -11.02 -4.91 -18.96
C ASP A 79 -11.68 -3.61 -19.45
N PHE A 80 -11.76 -2.60 -18.57
CA PHE A 80 -12.31 -1.28 -18.91
C PHE A 80 -11.38 -0.49 -19.84
N LEU A 81 -10.06 -0.60 -19.66
CA LEU A 81 -9.06 0.11 -20.46
C LEU A 81 -8.96 -0.50 -21.86
N ALA A 82 -9.04 -1.83 -21.96
CA ALA A 82 -9.12 -2.54 -23.22
C ALA A 82 -10.42 -2.20 -23.98
N SER A 83 -11.56 -2.17 -23.29
CA SER A 83 -12.88 -1.93 -23.91
C SER A 83 -13.17 -0.46 -24.23
N SER A 84 -12.76 0.49 -23.37
CA SER A 84 -13.10 1.92 -23.51
C SER A 84 -12.03 2.74 -24.23
N PHE A 85 -10.76 2.31 -24.23
CA PHE A 85 -9.66 3.08 -24.82
C PHE A 85 -8.90 2.34 -25.94
N GLY A 86 -9.15 1.04 -26.16
CA GLY A 86 -8.48 0.27 -27.22
C GLY A 86 -6.97 0.10 -27.03
N ILE A 87 -6.47 0.36 -25.81
CA ILE A 87 -5.05 0.23 -25.46
C ILE A 87 -4.89 -1.14 -24.79
N HIS A 88 -4.22 -2.07 -25.48
CA HIS A 88 -3.87 -3.39 -24.95
C HIS A 88 -2.73 -3.26 -23.95
N VAL A 89 -3.07 -3.20 -22.66
CA VAL A 89 -2.10 -3.34 -21.57
C VAL A 89 -2.18 -4.80 -21.11
N PHE A 90 -1.33 -5.63 -21.74
CA PHE A 90 -1.17 -7.09 -21.60
C PHE A 90 -2.15 -7.98 -22.37
#